data_AF-A0A7Y9DZM2-F1
#
_entry.id   AF-A0A7Y9DZM2-F1
#
_cell.length_a   1.000
_cell.length_b   1.000
_cell.length_c   1.000
_cell.angle_alpha   90.00
_cell.angle_beta   90.00
_cell.angle_gamma   90.00
#
_symmetry.space_group_name_H-M   'P 1'
#
loop_
_entity.id
_entity.type
_entity.pdbx_description
1 polymer ?
#
loop_
_entity_poly.entity_id
_entity_poly.type
_entity_poly.pdbx_seq_one_letter_code
_entity_poly.pdbx_strand_id
1 'polypeptide(L)'
;MSGPGPASERGFAALDPADAERFAGRVDDLERTVAEAREALRRLAEDPLATGTGQENTEMAAWYRELLVTDTVPAADDLARQLDAVRRAVVEGTAAWRESERSIRDSLDPGPGPDDG
;
A
#
# COMPACT_ATOMS: atom_id res chain seq x y z
N MET A 1 6.57 53.35 5.87
CA MET A 1 7.36 52.25 5.29
C MET A 1 8.04 51.52 6.42
N SER A 2 7.80 50.19 6.48
CA SER A 2 8.59 49.11 7.11
C SER A 2 7.62 47.99 7.51
N GLY A 3 7.55 46.94 6.70
CA GLY A 3 7.26 45.59 7.18
C GLY A 3 8.43 45.06 8.03
N PRO A 4 8.29 43.92 8.73
CA PRO A 4 7.98 42.61 8.14
C PRO A 4 6.75 41.98 8.83
N GLY A 5 5.75 41.43 8.16
CA GLY A 5 5.80 40.29 7.23
C GLY A 5 4.92 39.19 7.87
N PRO A 6 3.69 38.94 7.39
CA PRO A 6 2.90 37.82 7.88
C PRO A 6 3.35 36.53 7.17
N ALA A 7 3.26 35.43 7.90
CA ALA A 7 3.37 34.05 7.42
C ALA A 7 4.77 33.52 7.12
N SER A 8 5.30 32.74 8.07
CA SER A 8 6.01 31.49 7.77
C SER A 8 5.97 30.51 8.95
N GLU A 9 4.84 30.43 9.66
CA GLU A 9 4.49 29.21 10.42
C GLU A 9 3.54 28.38 9.55
N ARG A 10 3.94 28.10 8.31
CA ARG A 10 3.53 26.83 7.72
C ARG A 10 4.42 25.81 8.42
N GLY A 11 3.99 25.40 9.61
CA GLY A 11 4.46 24.16 10.19
C GLY A 11 4.22 23.09 9.14
N PHE A 12 5.26 22.77 8.36
CA PHE A 12 5.33 21.49 7.72
C PHE A 12 5.14 20.53 8.87
N ALA A 13 3.99 19.85 8.92
CA ALA A 13 3.85 18.68 9.75
C ALA A 13 4.94 17.75 9.24
N ALA A 14 6.11 17.80 9.88
CA ALA A 14 7.17 16.87 9.64
C ALA A 14 6.54 15.54 10.01
N LEU A 15 6.16 14.77 9.00
CA LEU A 15 5.72 13.39 9.17
C LEU A 15 6.83 12.72 9.97
N ASP A 16 6.51 12.31 11.19
CA ASP A 16 7.46 11.60 12.04
C ASP A 16 7.92 10.35 11.28
N PRO A 17 9.22 10.02 11.23
CA PRO A 17 9.71 8.79 10.62
C PRO A 17 8.91 7.55 11.06
N ALA A 18 8.50 7.52 12.33
CA ALA A 18 7.70 6.44 12.90
C ALA A 18 6.26 6.40 12.34
N ASP A 19 5.70 7.52 11.90
CA ASP A 19 4.38 7.57 11.27
C ASP A 19 4.42 7.05 9.82
N ALA A 20 5.51 7.34 9.09
CA ALA A 20 5.74 6.78 7.76
C ALA A 20 5.93 5.26 7.81
N GLU A 21 6.71 4.76 8.76
CA GLU A 21 6.88 3.32 9.01
C GLU A 21 5.56 2.63 9.40
N ARG A 22 4.79 3.24 10.31
CA ARG A 22 3.46 2.74 10.67
C ARG A 22 2.52 2.70 9.47
N PHE A 23 2.57 3.71 8.60
CA PHE A 23 1.77 3.72 7.39
C PHE A 23 2.17 2.62 6.40
N ALA A 24 3.47 2.44 6.17
CA ALA A 24 3.98 1.34 5.33
C ALA A 24 3.53 -0.03 5.86
N GLY A 25 3.62 -0.25 7.18
CA GLY A 25 3.12 -1.47 7.80
C GLY A 25 1.61 -1.70 7.60
N ARG A 26 0.79 -0.65 7.69
CA ARG A 26 -0.66 -0.75 7.38
C ARG A 26 -0.92 -1.11 5.92
N VAL A 27 -0.09 -0.64 4.99
CA VAL A 27 -0.20 -0.98 3.57
C VAL A 27 0.18 -2.44 3.34
N ASP A 28 1.25 -2.94 3.99
CA ASP A 28 1.63 -4.35 3.92
C ASP A 28 0.53 -5.27 4.49
N ASP A 29 -0.11 -4.90 5.61
CA ASP A 29 -1.23 -5.63 6.20
C ASP A 29 -2.45 -5.70 5.27
N LEU A 30 -2.74 -4.58 4.59
CA LEU A 30 -3.81 -4.51 3.62
C LEU A 30 -3.54 -5.39 2.40
N GLU A 31 -2.30 -5.39 1.88
CA GLU A 31 -1.91 -6.25 0.76
C GLU A 31 -2.06 -7.74 1.12
N ARG A 32 -1.61 -8.13 2.32
CA ARG A 32 -1.82 -9.50 2.82
C ARG A 32 -3.29 -9.89 2.86
N THR A 33 -4.13 -9.02 3.41
CA THR A 33 -5.59 -9.27 3.51
C THR A 33 -6.23 -9.43 2.13
N VAL A 34 -5.84 -8.61 1.17
CA VAL A 34 -6.35 -8.71 -0.21
C VAL A 34 -5.83 -9.96 -0.92
N ALA A 35 -4.57 -10.35 -0.69
CA ALA A 35 -4.02 -11.59 -1.22
C ALA A 35 -4.78 -12.82 -0.70
N GLU A 36 -5.11 -12.85 0.59
CA GLU A 36 -5.93 -13.91 1.21
C GLU A 36 -7.33 -13.97 0.62
N ALA A 37 -8.01 -12.81 0.48
CA ALA A 37 -9.34 -12.73 -0.11
C ALA A 37 -9.35 -13.20 -1.58
N ARG A 38 -8.32 -12.82 -2.36
CA ARG A 38 -8.16 -13.22 -3.75
C ARG A 38 -7.96 -14.73 -3.89
N GLU A 39 -7.15 -15.31 -3.03
CA GLU A 39 -6.93 -16.75 -2.99
C GLU A 39 -8.22 -17.50 -2.61
N ALA A 40 -9.00 -16.99 -1.65
CA ALA A 40 -10.30 -17.56 -1.31
C ALA A 40 -11.28 -17.52 -2.50
N LEU A 41 -11.31 -16.42 -3.25
CA LEU A 41 -12.14 -16.29 -4.46
C LEU A 41 -11.72 -17.24 -5.58
N ARG A 42 -10.40 -17.43 -5.79
CA ARG A 42 -9.89 -18.40 -6.76
C ARG A 42 -10.27 -19.82 -6.39
N ARG A 43 -10.08 -20.20 -5.11
CA ARG A 43 -10.51 -21.51 -4.62
C ARG A 43 -12.01 -21.72 -4.79
N LEU A 44 -12.82 -20.70 -4.50
CA LEU A 44 -14.27 -20.78 -4.70
C LEU A 44 -14.65 -20.94 -6.18
N ALA A 45 -13.93 -20.33 -7.10
CA ALA A 45 -14.14 -20.48 -8.54
C ALA A 45 -13.76 -21.88 -9.05
N GLU A 46 -12.76 -22.51 -8.42
CA GLU A 46 -12.29 -23.86 -8.73
C GLU A 46 -13.09 -24.96 -8.02
N ASP A 47 -13.73 -24.66 -6.89
CA ASP A 47 -14.46 -25.62 -6.08
C ASP A 47 -15.72 -26.11 -6.82
N PRO A 48 -15.87 -27.43 -7.05
CA PRO A 48 -17.13 -27.98 -7.55
C PRO A 48 -18.23 -27.73 -6.51
N LEU A 49 -19.02 -26.68 -6.75
CA LEU A 49 -20.19 -26.37 -5.93
C LEU A 49 -21.04 -27.64 -5.76
N ALA A 50 -21.29 -28.02 -4.51
CA ALA A 50 -22.14 -29.15 -4.17
C ALA A 50 -23.58 -28.85 -4.62
N THR A 51 -23.91 -29.17 -5.86
CA THR A 51 -25.24 -28.97 -6.42
C THR A 51 -26.16 -30.07 -5.90
N GLY A 52 -27.23 -29.69 -5.19
CA GLY A 52 -28.33 -30.62 -4.89
C GLY A 52 -28.89 -31.24 -6.18
N THR A 53 -29.58 -32.37 -6.07
CA THR A 53 -30.14 -33.07 -7.24
C THR A 53 -31.22 -32.22 -7.92
N GLY A 54 -30.88 -31.54 -9.01
CA GLY A 54 -31.79 -30.69 -9.78
C GLY A 54 -31.06 -29.95 -10.90
N GLN A 55 -31.69 -29.88 -12.07
CA GLN A 55 -31.14 -29.16 -13.23
C GLN A 55 -30.95 -27.67 -12.93
N GLU A 56 -31.93 -27.03 -12.28
CA GLU A 56 -31.86 -25.62 -11.87
C GLU A 56 -30.68 -25.34 -10.93
N ASN A 57 -30.38 -26.25 -10.00
CA ASN A 57 -29.22 -26.14 -9.10
C ASN A 57 -27.90 -26.24 -9.87
N THR A 58 -27.87 -27.04 -10.93
CA THR A 58 -26.69 -27.21 -11.79
C THR A 58 -26.45 -25.96 -12.65
N GLU A 59 -27.51 -25.41 -13.24
CA GLU A 59 -27.46 -24.18 -14.04
C GLU A 59 -27.07 -22.97 -13.19
N MET A 60 -27.63 -22.84 -11.98
CA MET A 60 -27.28 -21.76 -11.04
C MET A 60 -25.83 -21.83 -10.60
N ALA A 61 -25.31 -23.03 -10.34
CA ALA A 61 -23.91 -23.25 -10.00
C ALA A 61 -22.96 -22.98 -11.18
N ALA A 62 -23.40 -23.21 -12.42
CA ALA A 62 -22.63 -22.85 -13.61
C ALA A 62 -22.58 -21.32 -13.76
N TRP A 63 -23.73 -20.64 -13.66
CA TRP A 63 -23.83 -19.18 -13.71
C TRP A 63 -22.98 -18.49 -12.62
N TYR A 64 -23.03 -18.99 -11.39
CA TYR A 64 -22.23 -18.42 -10.30
C TYR A 64 -20.72 -18.58 -10.52
N ARG A 65 -20.28 -19.73 -11.04
CA ARG A 65 -18.87 -19.94 -11.42
C ARG A 65 -18.45 -19.03 -12.56
N GLU A 66 -19.32 -18.84 -13.55
CA GLU A 66 -19.07 -17.89 -14.65
C GLU A 66 -18.82 -16.48 -14.09
N LEU A 67 -19.72 -15.96 -13.25
CA LEU A 67 -19.58 -14.66 -12.58
C LEU A 67 -18.28 -14.53 -11.77
N LEU A 68 -17.88 -15.58 -11.07
CA LEU A 68 -16.64 -15.58 -10.31
C LEU A 68 -15.42 -15.46 -11.23
N VAL A 69 -15.40 -16.20 -12.33
CA VAL A 69 -14.26 -16.25 -13.26
C VAL A 69 -14.20 -15.01 -14.16
N THR A 70 -15.34 -14.48 -14.60
CA THR A 70 -15.38 -13.35 -15.55
C THR A 70 -15.26 -11.99 -14.89
N ASP A 71 -15.79 -11.84 -13.67
CA ASP A 71 -15.89 -10.54 -13.02
C ASP A 71 -15.12 -10.48 -11.71
N THR A 72 -15.39 -11.43 -10.81
CA THR A 72 -14.94 -11.31 -9.41
C THR A 72 -13.44 -11.55 -9.23
N VAL A 73 -12.91 -12.63 -9.82
CA VAL A 73 -11.46 -12.95 -9.78
C VAL A 73 -10.65 -11.87 -10.52
N PRO A 74 -11.02 -11.42 -11.73
CA PRO A 74 -10.31 -10.33 -12.40
C PRO A 74 -10.31 -9.02 -11.63
N ALA A 75 -11.42 -8.64 -10.98
CA ALA A 75 -11.48 -7.45 -10.14
C ALA A 75 -10.55 -7.55 -8.91
N ALA A 76 -10.48 -8.73 -8.28
CA ALA A 76 -9.57 -8.98 -7.17
C ALA A 76 -8.09 -8.96 -7.61
N ASP A 77 -7.79 -9.48 -8.80
CA ASP A 77 -6.46 -9.39 -9.41
C ASP A 77 -6.06 -7.94 -9.70
N ASP A 78 -7.00 -7.12 -10.19
CA ASP A 78 -6.74 -5.71 -10.46
C ASP A 78 -6.49 -4.91 -9.18
N LEU A 79 -7.31 -5.11 -8.15
CA LEU A 79 -7.12 -4.48 -6.85
C LEU A 79 -5.74 -4.82 -6.26
N ALA A 80 -5.30 -6.08 -6.37
CA ALA A 80 -3.99 -6.49 -5.90
C ALA A 80 -2.85 -5.76 -6.65
N ARG A 81 -2.97 -5.56 -7.96
CA ARG A 81 -1.98 -4.78 -8.74
C ARG A 81 -1.94 -3.33 -8.30
N GLN A 82 -3.08 -2.72 -8.03
CA GLN A 82 -3.15 -1.34 -7.55
C GLN A 82 -2.53 -1.18 -6.17
N LEU A 83 -2.76 -2.12 -5.25
CA LEU A 83 -2.17 -2.11 -3.91
C LEU A 83 -0.65 -2.28 -3.94
N ASP A 84 -0.13 -3.18 -4.78
CA ASP A 84 1.32 -3.33 -4.98
C ASP A 84 1.96 -2.04 -5.53
N ALA A 85 1.29 -1.32 -6.43
CA ALA A 85 1.74 -0.02 -6.91
C ALA A 85 1.77 1.05 -5.79
N VAL A 86 0.73 1.09 -4.95
CA VAL A 86 0.69 1.98 -3.78
C VAL A 86 1.82 1.65 -2.81
N ARG A 87 2.04 0.36 -2.51
CA ARG A 87 3.11 -0.09 -1.63
C ARG A 87 4.48 0.37 -2.13
N ARG A 88 4.79 0.17 -3.41
CA ARG A 88 6.05 0.64 -4.00
C ARG A 88 6.24 2.14 -3.83
N ALA A 89 5.20 2.93 -4.12
CA ALA A 89 5.24 4.38 -3.94
C ALA A 89 5.50 4.80 -2.48
N VAL A 90 4.89 4.10 -1.52
CA VAL A 90 5.10 4.37 -0.08
C VAL A 90 6.51 4.02 0.37
N VAL A 91 7.04 2.88 -0.06
CA VAL A 91 8.40 2.44 0.26
C VAL A 91 9.44 3.38 -0.36
N GLU A 92 9.30 3.71 -1.66
CA GLU A 92 10.18 4.65 -2.36
C GLU A 92 10.13 6.04 -1.73
N GLY A 93 8.94 6.56 -1.43
CA GLY A 93 8.76 7.85 -0.77
C GLY A 93 9.39 7.90 0.62
N THR A 94 9.20 6.84 1.42
CA THR A 94 9.81 6.72 2.76
C THR A 94 11.35 6.66 2.67
N ALA A 95 11.89 5.94 1.69
CA ALA A 95 13.33 5.84 1.47
C ALA A 95 13.95 7.18 1.03
N ALA A 96 13.33 7.86 0.06
CA ALA A 96 13.78 9.17 -0.42
C ALA A 96 13.77 10.22 0.69
N TRP A 97 12.75 10.19 1.55
CA TRP A 97 12.66 11.10 2.69
C TRP A 97 13.75 10.83 3.74
N ARG A 98 14.02 9.56 4.10
CA ARG A 98 15.13 9.21 5.01
C ARG A 98 16.50 9.63 4.47
N GLU A 99 16.70 9.51 3.16
CA GLU A 99 17.94 9.98 2.51
C GLU A 99 18.07 11.50 2.61
N SER A 100 16.97 12.22 2.38
CA SER A 100 16.94 13.69 2.55
C SER A 100 17.25 14.10 3.99
N GLU A 101 16.69 13.42 5.00
CA GLU A 101 16.99 13.72 6.40
C GLU A 101 18.45 13.45 6.77
N ARG A 102 19.02 12.34 6.28
CA ARG A 102 20.43 12.01 6.49
C ARG A 102 21.33 13.08 5.88
N SER A 103 21.07 13.47 4.63
CA SER A 103 21.82 14.51 3.94
C SER A 103 21.76 15.86 4.66
N ILE A 104 20.59 16.26 5.17
CA ILE A 104 20.44 17.48 5.96
C ILE A 104 21.24 17.39 7.27
N ARG A 105 21.16 16.24 7.98
CA ARG A 105 21.90 16.03 9.22
C ARG A 105 23.41 16.09 9.01
N ASP A 106 23.92 15.38 8.01
CA ASP A 106 25.35 15.35 7.66
C ASP A 106 25.87 16.75 7.26
N SER A 107 24.99 17.59 6.69
CA SER A 107 25.33 18.97 6.33
C SER A 107 25.34 19.93 7.53
N LEU A 108 24.57 19.64 8.58
CA LEU A 108 24.43 20.48 9.78
C LEU A 108 25.40 20.09 10.90
N ASP A 109 25.87 18.85 10.92
CA ASP A 109 26.90 18.35 11.84
C ASP A 109 28.12 17.85 11.04
N PRO A 110 28.88 18.76 10.38
CA PRO A 110 30.19 18.40 9.88
C PRO A 110 31.03 18.14 11.14
N GLY A 111 31.29 16.86 11.45
CA GLY A 111 31.98 16.45 12.66
C GLY A 111 33.24 17.29 12.96
N PRO A 112 33.73 17.29 14.22
CA PRO A 112 34.81 18.17 14.66
C PRO A 112 35.93 18.17 13.61
N GLY A 113 36.17 19.34 13.01
CA GLY A 113 37.16 19.49 11.96
C GLY A 113 38.49 18.89 12.42
N PRO A 114 39.31 18.35 11.51
CA PRO A 114 40.60 17.77 11.89
C PRO A 114 41.34 18.79 12.76
N ASP A 115 41.68 18.39 13.99
CA ASP A 115 42.58 19.15 14.86
C ASP A 115 43.87 19.37 14.07
N ASP A 116 44.03 20.57 13.53
CA ASP A 116 45.29 21.05 12.97
C ASP A 116 46.25 21.24 14.15
N GLY A 117 47.05 20.19 14.40
CA GLY A 117 48.18 20.20 15.34
C GLY A 117 49.36 21.05 14.89
#